data_AF-B4VTZ7-F1
#
_entry.id   AF-B4VTZ7-F1
#
_cell.length_a   1.000
_cell.length_b   1.000
_cell.length_c   1.000
_cell.angle_alpha   90.00
_cell.angle_beta   90.00
_cell.angle_gamma   90.00
#
_symmetry.space_group_name_H-M   'P 1'
#
loop_
_entity.id
_entity.type
_entity.pdbx_description
1 polymer ?
#
loop_
_entity_poly.entity_id
_entity_poly.type
_entity_poly.pdbx_seq_one_letter_code
_entity_poly.pdbx_strand_id
1 'polypeptide(L)'
;MLATAERGLGLNLDILETNVINLVIIIGVLIYFGRSFLGNTLSERRSSIEDAISDAEKQKKDAAAALADAQQKLAQAQAEAEKIRAKAEENANVARESILAASAKDVERMKASAVQDLNSERERAIAQLRQQVVALAMERVESQLKSQLDESAQHTLVDRSIERVGAR
;
A
#
# COMPACT_ATOMS: atom_id res chain seq x y z
N MET A 1 -103.32 85.60 -22.24
CA MET A 1 -102.01 85.85 -21.59
C MET A 1 -101.87 84.84 -20.47
N LEU A 2 -100.85 84.00 -20.35
CA LEU A 2 -99.53 83.94 -20.95
C LEU A 2 -99.09 82.46 -20.94
N ALA A 3 -98.33 82.08 -21.96
CA ALA A 3 -97.76 80.76 -22.14
C ALA A 3 -96.76 80.41 -21.03
N THR A 4 -96.83 79.18 -20.51
CA THR A 4 -95.75 78.54 -19.76
C THR A 4 -94.93 77.70 -20.73
N ALA A 5 -93.73 78.19 -21.06
CA ALA A 5 -92.79 77.56 -21.97
C ALA A 5 -92.22 76.26 -21.38
N GLU A 6 -92.18 75.22 -22.20
CA GLU A 6 -91.45 73.99 -21.93
C GLU A 6 -89.95 74.26 -21.78
N ARG A 7 -89.37 73.89 -20.64
CA ARG A 7 -87.92 73.80 -20.48
C ARG A 7 -87.50 72.35 -20.74
N GLY A 8 -87.08 72.09 -21.96
CA GLY A 8 -86.37 70.86 -22.31
C GLY A 8 -85.09 70.73 -21.48
N LEU A 9 -84.91 69.58 -20.83
CA LEU A 9 -83.66 69.18 -20.20
C LEU A 9 -82.63 68.89 -21.30
N GLY A 10 -81.87 69.92 -21.70
CA GLY A 10 -80.72 69.73 -22.56
C GLY A 10 -79.61 69.00 -21.80
N LEU A 11 -79.44 67.70 -22.03
CA LEU A 11 -78.26 66.98 -21.57
C LEU A 11 -77.05 67.49 -22.35
N ASN A 12 -76.14 68.19 -21.68
CA ASN A 12 -74.89 68.65 -22.27
C ASN A 12 -73.89 67.48 -22.25
N LEU A 13 -73.95 66.62 -23.28
CA LEU A 13 -73.11 65.42 -23.44
C LEU A 13 -71.61 65.75 -23.64
N ASP A 14 -71.28 67.02 -23.88
CA ASP A 14 -69.93 67.53 -24.12
C ASP A 14 -68.95 67.26 -22.94
N ILE A 15 -69.48 67.28 -21.71
CA ILE A 15 -68.71 67.00 -20.48
C ILE A 15 -68.39 65.50 -20.33
N LEU A 16 -69.28 64.63 -20.82
CA LEU A 16 -69.09 63.18 -20.78
C LEU A 16 -68.23 62.71 -21.95
N GLU A 17 -68.43 63.23 -23.15
CA GLU A 17 -67.65 62.88 -24.35
C GLU A 17 -66.17 63.25 -24.19
N THR A 18 -65.85 64.46 -23.72
CA THR A 18 -64.46 64.90 -23.54
C THR A 18 -63.72 64.09 -22.47
N ASN A 19 -64.38 63.74 -21.36
CA ASN A 19 -63.80 62.90 -20.31
C ASN A 19 -63.63 61.44 -20.73
N VAL A 20 -64.60 60.88 -21.47
CA VAL A 20 -64.53 59.51 -21.99
C VAL A 20 -63.38 59.39 -23.00
N ILE A 21 -63.22 60.37 -23.89
CA ILE A 21 -62.10 60.41 -24.84
C ILE A 21 -60.76 60.47 -24.09
N ASN A 22 -60.62 61.33 -23.08
CA ASN A 22 -59.41 61.42 -22.25
C ASN A 22 -59.12 60.09 -21.51
N LEU A 23 -60.15 59.45 -20.93
CA LEU A 23 -60.01 58.16 -20.26
C LEU A 23 -59.56 57.06 -21.23
N VAL A 24 -60.13 57.00 -22.44
CA VAL A 24 -59.74 56.03 -23.47
C VAL A 24 -58.28 56.25 -23.90
N ILE A 25 -57.85 57.51 -24.07
CA ILE A 25 -56.46 57.84 -24.40
C ILE A 25 -55.52 57.38 -23.27
N ILE A 26 -55.85 57.69 -22.01
CA ILE A 26 -55.04 57.28 -20.84
C ILE A 26 -54.97 55.75 -20.74
N ILE A 27 -56.10 55.04 -20.88
CA ILE A 27 -56.13 53.57 -20.85
C ILE A 27 -55.34 52.99 -22.02
N GLY A 28 -55.44 53.57 -23.21
CA GLY A 28 -54.67 53.14 -24.39
C GLY A 28 -53.17 53.25 -24.17
N VAL A 29 -52.70 54.39 -23.64
CA VAL A 29 -51.28 54.60 -23.27
C VAL A 29 -50.87 53.65 -22.16
N LEU A 30 -51.70 53.46 -21.13
CA LEU A 30 -51.41 52.55 -20.01
C LEU A 30 -51.30 51.10 -20.46
N ILE A 31 -52.16 50.63 -21.36
CA ILE A 31 -52.09 49.27 -21.90
C ILE A 31 -50.85 49.11 -22.80
N TYR A 32 -50.55 50.10 -23.63
CA TYR A 32 -49.38 50.07 -24.52
C TYR A 32 -48.05 50.00 -23.73
N PHE A 33 -47.85 50.91 -22.77
CA PHE A 33 -46.64 50.91 -21.93
C PHE A 33 -46.65 49.81 -20.87
N GLY A 34 -47.81 49.54 -20.26
CA GLY A 34 -47.97 48.55 -19.20
C GLY A 34 -47.77 47.11 -19.67
N ARG A 35 -48.22 46.75 -20.89
CA ARG A 35 -47.94 45.43 -21.47
C ARG A 35 -46.46 45.20 -21.70
N SER A 36 -45.72 46.21 -22.14
CA SER A 36 -44.27 46.11 -22.34
C SER A 36 -43.55 45.89 -21.01
N PHE A 37 -43.86 46.72 -19.99
CA PHE A 37 -43.22 46.64 -18.68
C PHE A 37 -43.57 45.34 -17.91
N LEU A 38 -44.85 44.98 -17.85
CA LEU A 38 -45.30 43.76 -17.17
C LEU A 38 -44.91 42.49 -17.93
N GLY A 39 -44.96 42.51 -19.27
CA GLY A 39 -44.58 41.39 -20.10
C GLY A 39 -43.11 41.06 -20.00
N ASN A 40 -42.23 42.07 -20.03
CA ASN A 40 -40.79 41.86 -19.94
C ASN A 40 -40.39 41.28 -18.57
N THR A 41 -40.91 41.83 -17.48
CA THR A 41 -40.60 41.37 -16.11
C THR A 41 -41.14 39.97 -15.81
N LEU A 42 -42.32 39.61 -16.32
CA LEU A 42 -42.85 38.24 -16.22
C LEU A 42 -42.05 37.26 -17.08
N SER A 43 -41.65 37.65 -18.29
CA SER A 43 -40.85 36.82 -19.17
C SER A 43 -39.45 36.55 -18.59
N GLU A 44 -38.82 37.57 -18.03
CA GLU A 44 -37.52 37.46 -17.34
C GLU A 44 -37.63 36.53 -16.12
N ARG A 45 -38.67 36.69 -15.29
CA ARG A 45 -38.93 35.76 -14.17
C ARG A 45 -39.16 34.33 -14.65
N ARG A 46 -39.92 34.14 -15.72
CA ARG A 46 -40.17 32.82 -16.29
C ARG A 46 -38.87 32.18 -16.77
N SER A 47 -38.05 32.91 -17.53
CA SER A 47 -36.74 32.43 -18.00
C SER A 47 -35.85 32.06 -16.83
N SER A 48 -35.74 32.93 -15.82
CA SER A 48 -34.91 32.67 -14.64
C SER A 48 -35.35 31.43 -13.87
N ILE A 49 -36.66 31.17 -13.75
CA ILE A 49 -37.18 29.95 -13.12
C ILE A 49 -36.88 28.72 -13.98
N GLU A 50 -37.06 28.81 -15.30
CA GLU A 50 -36.76 27.72 -16.23
C GLU A 50 -35.27 27.37 -16.22
N ASP A 51 -34.40 28.38 -16.22
CA ASP A 51 -32.95 28.23 -16.10
C ASP A 51 -32.58 27.60 -14.75
N ALA A 52 -33.16 28.08 -13.64
CA ALA A 52 -32.90 27.52 -12.31
C ALA A 52 -33.34 26.05 -12.18
N ILE A 53 -34.48 25.68 -12.78
CA ILE A 53 -34.97 24.29 -12.81
C ILE A 53 -34.03 23.43 -13.67
N SER A 54 -33.67 23.89 -14.87
CA SER A 54 -32.76 23.20 -15.78
C SER A 54 -31.38 22.97 -15.12
N ASP A 55 -30.84 23.99 -14.46
CA ASP A 55 -29.59 23.90 -13.72
C ASP A 55 -29.68 22.92 -12.55
N ALA A 56 -30.79 22.93 -11.79
CA ALA A 56 -31.01 21.99 -10.71
C ALA A 56 -31.12 20.53 -11.21
N GLU A 57 -31.82 20.30 -12.33
CA GLU A 57 -31.91 18.98 -12.95
C GLU A 57 -30.55 18.50 -13.45
N LYS A 58 -29.78 19.39 -14.08
CA LYS A 58 -28.42 19.10 -14.53
C LYS A 58 -27.51 18.75 -13.36
N GLN A 59 -27.49 19.57 -12.31
CA GLN A 59 -26.70 19.30 -11.10
C GLN A 59 -27.09 17.97 -10.45
N LYS A 60 -28.39 17.66 -10.39
CA LYS A 60 -28.86 16.37 -9.85
C LYS A 60 -28.37 15.20 -10.71
N LYS A 61 -28.41 15.32 -12.03
CA LYS A 61 -27.93 14.29 -12.95
C LYS A 61 -26.41 14.10 -12.84
N ASP A 62 -25.66 15.19 -12.78
CA ASP A 62 -24.21 15.17 -12.65
C ASP A 62 -23.80 14.56 -11.29
N ALA A 63 -24.48 14.93 -10.20
CA ALA A 63 -24.26 14.34 -8.88
C ALA A 63 -24.58 12.84 -8.84
N ALA A 64 -25.68 12.42 -9.49
CA ALA A 64 -26.02 11.00 -9.59
C ALA A 64 -24.99 10.20 -10.40
N ALA A 65 -24.48 10.77 -11.51
CA ALA A 65 -23.43 10.16 -12.31
C ALA A 65 -22.10 10.08 -11.54
N ALA A 66 -21.71 11.14 -10.84
CA ALA A 66 -20.52 11.16 -10.00
C ALA A 66 -20.60 10.15 -8.84
N LEU A 67 -21.78 10.00 -8.23
CA LEU A 67 -22.01 9.00 -7.19
C LEU A 67 -21.88 7.57 -7.75
N ALA A 68 -22.44 7.30 -8.93
CA ALA A 68 -22.33 5.99 -9.56
C ALA A 68 -20.87 5.64 -9.90
N ASP A 69 -20.11 6.59 -10.45
CA ASP A 69 -18.68 6.42 -10.73
C ASP A 69 -17.86 6.20 -9.45
N ALA A 70 -18.16 6.96 -8.38
CA ALA A 70 -17.52 6.77 -7.09
C ALA A 70 -17.81 5.39 -6.47
N GLN A 71 -19.06 4.92 -6.57
CA GLN A 71 -19.45 3.58 -6.11
C GLN A 71 -18.76 2.48 -6.92
N GLN A 72 -18.66 2.64 -8.24
CA GLN A 72 -17.94 1.70 -9.09
C GLN A 72 -16.45 1.64 -8.73
N LYS A 73 -15.80 2.81 -8.55
CA LYS A 73 -14.41 2.90 -8.13
C LYS A 73 -14.20 2.27 -6.75
N LEU A 74 -15.12 2.49 -5.81
CA LEU A 74 -15.06 1.87 -4.48
C LEU A 74 -15.15 0.34 -4.58
N ALA A 75 -16.07 -0.20 -5.36
CA ALA A 75 -16.21 -1.63 -5.57
C ALA A 75 -14.96 -2.25 -6.22
N GLN A 76 -14.38 -1.57 -7.21
CA GLN A 76 -13.12 -1.98 -7.83
C GLN A 76 -11.96 -1.97 -6.83
N ALA A 77 -11.83 -0.90 -6.03
CA ALA A 77 -10.80 -0.79 -5.01
C ALA A 77 -10.93 -1.87 -3.93
N GLN A 78 -12.16 -2.22 -3.53
CA GLN A 78 -12.42 -3.32 -2.58
C GLN A 78 -12.01 -4.67 -3.18
N ALA A 79 -12.39 -4.96 -4.43
CA ALA A 79 -12.00 -6.19 -5.11
C ALA A 79 -10.46 -6.29 -5.29
N GLU A 80 -9.80 -5.18 -5.61
CA GLU A 80 -8.34 -5.12 -5.70
C GLU A 80 -7.68 -5.33 -4.35
N ALA A 81 -8.20 -4.73 -3.28
CA ALA A 81 -7.71 -4.93 -1.91
C ALA A 81 -7.84 -6.39 -1.47
N GLU A 82 -8.97 -7.05 -1.76
CA GLU A 82 -9.15 -8.48 -1.50
C GLU A 82 -8.15 -9.33 -2.27
N LYS A 83 -7.92 -9.01 -3.55
CA LYS A 83 -6.92 -9.70 -4.39
C LYS A 83 -5.51 -9.52 -3.84
N ILE A 84 -5.14 -8.31 -3.42
CA ILE A 84 -3.84 -8.02 -2.81
C ILE A 84 -3.68 -8.84 -1.53
N ARG A 85 -4.71 -8.90 -0.69
CA ARG A 85 -4.69 -9.66 0.55
C ARG A 85 -4.53 -11.16 0.29
N ALA A 86 -5.29 -11.72 -0.63
CA ALA A 86 -5.18 -13.14 -0.99
C ALA A 86 -3.78 -13.47 -1.51
N LYS A 87 -3.22 -12.61 -2.38
CA LYS A 87 -1.85 -12.78 -2.90
C LYS A 87 -0.79 -12.63 -1.79
N ALA A 88 -1.00 -11.74 -0.83
CA ALA A 88 -0.11 -11.59 0.31
C ALA A 88 -0.10 -12.83 1.20
N GLU A 89 -1.28 -13.43 1.46
CA GLU A 89 -1.40 -14.69 2.20
C GLU A 89 -0.72 -15.86 1.46
N GLU A 90 -0.93 -15.97 0.14
CA GLU A 90 -0.24 -16.96 -0.70
C GLU A 90 1.29 -16.80 -0.65
N ASN A 91 1.78 -15.58 -0.88
CA ASN A 91 3.21 -15.28 -0.84
C ASN A 91 3.82 -15.54 0.54
N ALA A 92 3.08 -15.25 1.62
CA ALA A 92 3.54 -15.52 2.98
C ALA A 92 3.68 -17.03 3.23
N ASN A 93 2.76 -17.84 2.72
CA ASN A 93 2.84 -19.31 2.81
C ASN A 93 4.04 -19.84 2.01
N VAL A 94 4.22 -19.39 0.76
CA VAL A 94 5.37 -19.78 -0.08
C VAL A 94 6.69 -19.38 0.57
N ALA A 95 6.78 -18.16 1.11
CA ALA A 95 7.97 -17.70 1.82
C ALA A 95 8.25 -18.54 3.07
N ARG A 96 7.21 -18.87 3.84
CA ARG A 96 7.32 -19.73 5.03
C ARG A 96 7.86 -21.12 4.65
N GLU A 97 7.30 -21.75 3.63
CA GLU A 97 7.75 -23.06 3.15
C GLU A 97 9.20 -23.02 2.66
N SER A 98 9.55 -21.99 1.89
CA SER A 98 10.93 -21.79 1.41
C SER A 98 11.91 -21.60 2.56
N ILE A 99 11.56 -20.82 3.59
CA ILE A 99 12.41 -20.60 4.76
C ILE A 99 12.60 -21.90 5.54
N LEU A 100 11.52 -22.67 5.74
CA LEU A 100 11.59 -23.96 6.43
C LEU A 100 12.46 -24.97 5.67
N ALA A 101 12.29 -25.06 4.35
CA ALA A 101 13.10 -25.94 3.50
C ALA A 101 14.59 -25.54 3.50
N ALA A 102 14.88 -24.24 3.37
CA ALA A 102 16.25 -23.73 3.45
C ALA A 102 16.87 -24.00 4.83
N SER A 103 16.12 -23.74 5.90
CA SER A 103 16.56 -23.97 7.28
C SER A 103 16.84 -25.45 7.54
N ALA A 104 16.00 -26.36 7.05
CA ALA A 104 16.22 -27.80 7.16
C ALA A 104 17.52 -28.23 6.47
N LYS A 105 17.77 -27.71 5.25
CA LYS A 105 19.00 -27.96 4.50
C LYS A 105 20.24 -27.40 5.20
N ASP A 106 20.14 -26.21 5.77
CA ASP A 106 21.25 -25.61 6.53
C ASP A 106 21.56 -26.38 7.81
N VAL A 107 20.54 -26.87 8.53
CA VAL A 107 20.72 -27.73 9.69
C VAL A 107 21.39 -29.05 9.30
N GLU A 108 20.99 -29.67 8.19
CA GLU A 108 21.62 -30.89 7.70
C GLU A 108 23.09 -30.65 7.34
N ARG A 109 23.38 -29.57 6.60
CA ARG A 109 24.75 -29.16 6.26
C ARG A 109 25.59 -28.89 7.51
N MET A 110 25.04 -28.18 8.50
CA MET A 110 25.71 -27.89 9.76
C MET A 110 26.02 -29.17 10.53
N LYS A 111 25.09 -30.12 10.59
CA LYS A 111 25.33 -31.43 11.21
C LYS A 111 26.44 -32.20 10.49
N ALA A 112 26.41 -32.23 9.16
CA ALA A 112 27.44 -32.91 8.37
C ALA A 112 28.83 -32.30 8.61
N SER A 113 28.95 -30.97 8.60
CA SER A 113 30.20 -30.28 8.94
C SER A 113 30.65 -30.56 10.37
N ALA A 114 29.74 -30.52 11.35
CA ALA A 114 30.08 -30.82 12.75
C ALA A 114 30.60 -32.26 12.93
N VAL A 115 30.03 -33.24 12.21
CA VAL A 115 30.54 -34.62 12.21
C VAL A 115 31.94 -34.71 11.60
N GLN A 116 32.18 -34.00 10.49
CA GLN A 116 33.50 -33.94 9.86
C GLN A 116 34.55 -33.30 10.78
N ASP A 117 34.19 -32.21 11.46
CA ASP A 117 35.06 -31.51 12.40
C ASP A 117 35.37 -32.39 13.60
N LEU A 118 34.37 -33.08 14.17
CA LEU A 118 34.56 -34.02 15.27
C LEU A 118 35.49 -35.17 14.89
N ASN A 119 35.35 -35.74 13.69
CA ASN A 119 36.24 -36.79 13.22
C ASN A 119 37.68 -36.28 13.07
N SER A 120 37.85 -35.08 12.50
CA SER A 120 39.17 -34.45 12.33
C SER A 120 39.84 -34.16 13.68
N GLU A 121 39.08 -33.63 14.64
CA GLU A 121 39.57 -33.39 16.01
C GLU A 121 39.89 -34.69 16.74
N ARG A 122 39.09 -35.74 16.55
CA ARG A 122 39.38 -37.06 17.11
C ARG A 122 40.70 -37.62 16.58
N GLU A 123 40.96 -37.50 15.28
CA GLU A 123 42.23 -37.93 14.69
C GLU A 123 43.42 -37.13 15.24
N ARG A 124 43.27 -35.80 15.37
CA ARG A 124 44.28 -34.94 16.00
C ARG A 124 44.56 -35.34 17.44
N ALA A 125 43.51 -35.56 18.24
CA ALA A 125 43.65 -35.98 19.63
C ALA A 125 44.36 -37.34 19.75
N ILE A 126 44.03 -38.30 18.89
CA ILE A 126 44.71 -39.61 18.85
C ILE A 126 46.19 -39.45 18.47
N ALA A 127 46.50 -38.61 17.48
CA ALA A 127 47.89 -38.35 17.07
C ALA A 127 48.71 -37.71 18.20
N GLN A 128 48.14 -36.71 18.89
CA GLN A 128 48.76 -36.09 20.06
C GLN A 128 48.98 -37.08 21.21
N LEU A 129 47.98 -37.93 21.49
CA LEU A 129 48.10 -38.95 22.53
C LEU A 129 49.22 -39.96 22.20
N ARG A 130 49.33 -40.38 20.94
CA ARG A 130 50.43 -41.26 20.49
C ARG A 130 51.79 -40.60 20.68
N GLN A 131 51.94 -39.32 20.33
CA GLN A 131 53.18 -38.58 20.56
C GLN A 131 53.53 -38.51 22.05
N GLN A 132 52.56 -38.21 22.93
CA GLN A 132 52.79 -38.18 24.37
C GLN A 132 53.19 -39.56 24.93
N VAL A 133 52.53 -40.64 24.50
CA VAL A 133 52.86 -42.00 24.94
C VAL A 133 54.27 -42.40 24.49
N VAL A 134 54.66 -42.07 23.25
CA VAL A 134 56.02 -42.32 22.76
C VAL A 134 57.04 -41.52 23.58
N ALA A 135 56.78 -40.24 23.85
CA ALA A 135 57.67 -39.42 24.68
C ALA A 135 57.83 -40.01 26.09
N LEU A 136 56.74 -40.42 26.75
CA LEU A 136 56.76 -41.01 28.08
C LEU A 136 57.49 -42.37 28.10
N ALA A 137 57.31 -43.18 27.05
CA ALA A 137 58.00 -44.46 26.89
C ALA A 137 59.51 -44.25 26.71
N MET A 138 59.92 -43.26 25.90
CA MET A 138 61.33 -42.91 25.72
C MET A 138 61.95 -42.39 27.02
N GLU A 139 61.27 -41.50 27.74
CA GLU A 139 61.72 -41.00 29.05
C GLU A 139 61.92 -42.15 30.06
N ARG A 140 60.98 -43.10 30.11
CA ARG A 140 61.09 -44.27 30.98
C ARG A 140 62.24 -45.20 30.57
N VAL A 141 62.43 -45.43 29.27
CA VAL A 141 63.55 -46.21 28.74
C VAL A 141 64.89 -45.53 29.06
N GLU A 142 65.00 -44.21 28.87
CA GLU A 142 66.20 -43.44 29.24
C GLU A 142 66.50 -43.53 30.73
N SER A 143 65.48 -43.35 31.59
CA SER A 143 65.62 -43.47 33.04
C SER A 143 66.08 -44.88 33.45
N GLN A 144 65.46 -45.92 32.89
CA GLN A 144 65.80 -47.30 33.20
C GLN A 144 67.19 -47.69 32.66
N LEU A 145 67.55 -47.25 31.46
CA LEU A 145 68.87 -47.47 30.87
C LEU A 145 69.96 -46.79 31.71
N LYS A 146 69.75 -45.55 32.17
CA LYS A 146 70.67 -44.87 33.10
C LYS A 146 70.85 -45.64 34.41
N SER A 147 69.81 -46.33 34.89
CA SER A 147 69.88 -47.14 36.12
C SER A 147 70.52 -48.52 35.95
N GLN A 148 70.57 -49.06 34.72
CA GLN A 148 71.09 -50.41 34.42
C GLN A 148 72.41 -50.41 33.64
N LEU A 149 72.97 -49.24 33.33
CA LEU A 149 74.29 -49.09 32.70
C LEU A 149 75.39 -49.47 33.71
N ASP A 150 75.76 -50.75 33.71
CA ASP A 150 76.97 -51.28 34.34
C ASP A 150 78.16 -51.27 33.34
N GLU A 151 79.39 -51.27 33.85
CA GLU A 151 80.64 -51.16 33.07
C GLU A 151 80.75 -52.26 32.00
N SER A 152 80.19 -53.44 32.31
CA SER A 152 80.07 -54.60 31.40
C SER A 152 79.13 -54.39 30.20
N ALA A 153 77.99 -53.73 30.44
CA ALA A 153 77.01 -53.40 29.40
C ALA A 153 77.56 -52.33 28.44
N GLN A 154 78.36 -51.40 28.97
CA GLN A 154 78.97 -50.32 28.20
C GLN A 154 80.03 -50.83 27.22
N HIS A 155 80.90 -51.75 27.64
CA HIS A 155 81.86 -52.43 26.75
C HIS A 155 81.16 -53.19 25.61
N THR A 156 80.10 -53.94 25.93
CA THR A 156 79.32 -54.70 24.93
C THR A 156 78.66 -53.79 23.88
N LEU A 157 78.22 -52.59 24.27
CA LEU A 157 77.64 -51.60 23.36
C LEU A 157 78.69 -50.95 22.45
N VAL A 158 79.90 -50.71 22.95
CA VAL A 158 81.04 -50.20 22.17
C VAL A 158 81.45 -51.22 21.12
N ASP A 159 81.64 -52.49 21.51
CA ASP A 159 82.03 -53.56 20.59
C ASP A 159 80.99 -53.75 19.47
N ARG A 160 79.69 -53.77 19.81
CA ARG A 160 78.61 -53.83 18.80
C ARG A 160 78.52 -52.61 17.89
N SER A 161 78.94 -51.44 18.37
CA SER A 161 78.95 -50.21 17.57
C SER A 161 80.12 -50.21 16.59
N ILE A 162 81.29 -50.67 17.04
CA ILE A 162 82.47 -50.87 16.18
C ILE A 162 82.16 -51.92 15.10
N GLU A 163 81.48 -53.00 15.46
CA GLU A 163 81.09 -54.06 14.51
C GLU A 163 80.09 -53.55 13.46
N ARG A 164 79.10 -52.73 13.84
CA ARG A 164 78.12 -52.14 12.89
C ARG A 164 78.71 -51.06 11.98
N VAL A 165 79.71 -50.31 12.45
CA VAL A 165 80.41 -49.29 11.66
C VAL A 165 81.47 -49.93 10.77
N GLY A 166 82.10 -51.02 11.21
CA GLY A 166 83.04 -51.81 10.40
C GLY A 166 82.39 -52.77 9.40
N ALA A 167 81.07 -53.02 9.52
CA ALA A 167 80.29 -53.83 8.57
C ALA A 167 79.68 -53.03 7.40
N ARG A 168 80.17 -51.80 7.16
CA ARG A 168 79.93 -51.03 5.94
C ARG A 168 81.20 -50.92 5.12
#